data_AF-A0A7C1DAV2-F1
#
_entry.id   AF-A0A7C1DAV2-F1
#
_cell.length_a   1.000
_cell.length_b   1.000
_cell.length_c   1.000
_cell.angle_alpha   90.00
_cell.angle_beta   90.00
_cell.angle_gamma   90.00
#
_symmetry.space_group_name_H-M   'P 1'
#
loop_
_entity.id
_entity.type
_entity.pdbx_description
1 polymer ?
#
loop_
_entity_poly.entity_id
_entity_poly.type
_entity_poly.pdbx_seq_one_letter_code
_entity_poly.pdbx_strand_id
1 'polypeptide(L)' 'TEHGGGGCVAVDEILKHKLAHVIAGGMGMNAQNKFAAAGVKVFGYSGKAGDAINDMLKNKIGGLESCKEHGNGDCH' A
#
# COMPACT_ATOMS: atom_id res chain seq x y z
N THR A 1 3.02 6.15 -26.25
CA THR A 1 4.02 5.53 -25.36
C THR A 1 3.52 5.66 -23.95
N GLU A 2 2.91 4.60 -23.43
CA GLU A 2 2.28 4.60 -22.11
C GLU A 2 3.35 4.75 -21.03
N HIS A 3 3.28 5.85 -20.30
CA HIS A 3 4.15 6.15 -19.16
C HIS A 3 3.69 5.33 -17.95
N GLY A 4 3.69 4.00 -18.08
CA GLY A 4 3.38 3.06 -17.02
C GLY A 4 4.60 2.89 -16.11
N GLY A 5 4.79 3.82 -15.17
CA GLY A 5 5.85 3.73 -14.17
C GLY A 5 5.84 2.35 -13.47
N GLY A 6 7.02 1.80 -13.16
CA GLY A 6 7.21 0.39 -12.74
C GLY A 6 6.30 -0.11 -11.61
N GLY A 7 5.73 0.77 -10.78
CA GLY A 7 4.70 0.41 -9.81
C GLY A 7 3.45 -0.22 -10.43
N CYS A 8 3.14 0.07 -11.69
CA CYS A 8 2.01 -0.48 -12.43
C CYS A 8 2.19 -1.98 -12.72
N VAL A 9 3.39 -2.41 -13.11
CA VAL A 9 3.75 -3.80 -13.44
C VAL A 9 3.90 -4.65 -12.17
N ALA A 10 4.46 -4.06 -11.10
CA ALA A 10 4.62 -4.76 -9.82
C ALA A 10 3.27 -5.19 -9.23
N VAL A 11 2.24 -4.35 -9.32
CA VAL A 11 0.89 -4.71 -8.85
C VAL A 11 0.33 -5.89 -9.63
N ASP A 12 0.52 -5.93 -10.95
CA ASP A 12 0.00 -6.99 -11.81
C ASP A 12 0.62 -8.36 -11.44
N GLU A 13 1.93 -8.41 -11.15
CA GLU A 13 2.58 -9.63 -10.65
C GLU A 13 2.09 -10.03 -9.26
N ILE A 14 1.97 -9.06 -8.35
CA ILE A 14 1.50 -9.30 -6.97
C ILE A 14 0.09 -9.89 -6.96
N LEU A 15 -0.81 -9.39 -7.82
CA LEU A 15 -2.19 -9.85 -7.90
C LEU A 15 -2.33 -11.30 -8.35
N LYS A 16 -1.33 -11.88 -9.04
CA LYS A 16 -1.31 -13.31 -9.39
C LYS A 16 -1.33 -14.22 -8.15
N HIS A 17 -0.85 -13.72 -7.01
CA HIS A 17 -0.78 -14.48 -5.76
C HIS A 17 -2.09 -14.50 -4.96
N LYS A 18 -3.18 -13.88 -5.47
CA LYS A 18 -4.51 -13.87 -4.83
C LYS A 18 -4.48 -13.38 -3.38
N LEU A 19 -3.82 -12.25 -3.16
CA LEU A 19 -3.74 -11.63 -1.85
C LEU A 19 -5.05 -10.91 -1.52
N ALA A 20 -5.43 -10.89 -0.23
CA ALA A 20 -6.56 -10.08 0.24
C ALA A 20 -6.12 -8.70 0.79
N HIS A 21 -4.87 -8.60 1.26
CA HIS A 21 -4.36 -7.45 1.99
C HIS A 21 -2.91 -7.17 1.63
N VAL A 22 -2.54 -5.89 1.56
CA VAL A 22 -1.17 -5.41 1.36
C VAL A 22 -0.84 -4.44 2.50
N ILE A 23 0.35 -4.56 3.08
CA ILE A 23 0.86 -3.62 4.09
C ILE A 23 2.10 -2.95 3.50
N ALA A 24 2.13 -1.63 3.49
CA ALA A 24 3.24 -0.85 2.94
C ALA A 24 3.51 0.41 3.78
N GLY A 25 4.78 0.83 3.85
CA GLY A 25 5.17 2.10 4.47
C GLY A 25 4.81 3.33 3.64
N GLY A 26 4.55 3.13 2.35
CA GLY A 26 4.08 4.16 1.42
C GLY A 26 3.78 3.52 0.06
N MET A 27 2.80 4.04 -0.66
CA MET A 27 2.43 3.52 -1.98
C MET A 27 1.91 4.66 -2.87
N GLY A 28 2.34 4.69 -4.13
CA GLY A 28 1.82 5.64 -5.10
C GLY A 28 0.33 5.42 -5.41
N MET A 29 -0.40 6.51 -5.66
CA MET A 29 -1.85 6.50 -5.88
C MET A 29 -2.30 5.55 -7.00
N ASN A 30 -1.54 5.44 -8.09
CA ASN A 30 -1.85 4.52 -9.18
C ASN A 30 -1.84 3.04 -8.74
N ALA A 31 -0.88 2.66 -7.87
CA ALA A 31 -0.82 1.31 -7.34
C ALA A 31 -1.94 1.04 -6.33
N GLN A 32 -2.25 2.03 -5.47
CA GLN A 32 -3.40 1.95 -4.56
C GLN A 32 -4.71 1.73 -5.31
N ASN A 33 -4.94 2.51 -6.38
CA ASN A 33 -6.14 2.38 -7.22
C ASN A 33 -6.25 1.00 -7.88
N LYS A 34 -5.14 0.43 -8.35
CA LYS A 34 -5.13 -0.92 -8.92
C LYS A 34 -5.45 -1.99 -7.89
N PHE A 35 -4.85 -1.93 -6.70
CA PHE A 35 -5.19 -2.87 -5.62
C PHE A 35 -6.64 -2.74 -5.20
N ALA A 36 -7.15 -1.51 -5.08
CA ALA A 36 -8.56 -1.26 -4.76
C ALA A 36 -9.50 -1.82 -5.83
N ALA A 37 -9.19 -1.64 -7.12
CA ALA A 37 -9.95 -2.22 -8.24
C ALA A 37 -9.96 -3.76 -8.22
N ALA A 38 -8.91 -4.38 -7.69
CA ALA A 38 -8.82 -5.83 -7.48
C ALA A 38 -9.44 -6.30 -6.15
N GLY A 39 -10.04 -5.40 -5.35
CA GLY A 39 -10.64 -5.72 -4.05
C GLY A 39 -9.61 -5.97 -2.94
N VAL A 40 -8.34 -5.60 -3.16
CA VAL A 40 -7.25 -5.75 -2.20
C VAL A 40 -7.17 -4.51 -1.33
N LYS A 41 -7.19 -4.69 0.00
CA LYS A 41 -7.04 -3.58 0.95
C LYS A 41 -5.57 -3.27 1.19
N VAL A 42 -5.22 -1.99 1.18
CA VAL A 42 -3.86 -1.53 1.43
C VAL A 42 -3.80 -0.78 2.76
N PHE A 43 -2.89 -1.19 3.65
CA PHE A 43 -2.67 -0.60 4.97
C PHE A 43 -1.33 0.13 5.03
N GLY A 44 -1.33 1.25 5.73
CA GLY A 44 -0.12 2.00 6.04
C GLY A 44 0.52 1.46 7.31
N TYR A 45 1.82 1.18 7.26
CA TYR A 45 2.57 0.82 8.47
C TYR A 45 4.04 1.23 8.38
N SER A 46 4.54 1.87 9.43
CA SER A 46 5.96 2.14 9.64
C SER A 46 6.46 1.32 10.82
N GLY A 47 7.55 0.57 10.65
CA GLY A 47 8.08 -0.33 11.67
C GLY A 47 8.44 -1.71 11.13
N LYS A 48 8.49 -2.72 12.01
CA LYS A 48 8.87 -4.09 11.63
C LYS A 48 7.67 -4.84 11.06
N ALA A 49 7.93 -5.70 10.08
CA ALA A 49 6.89 -6.52 9.45
C ALA A 49 6.11 -7.40 10.45
N GLY A 50 6.79 -7.95 11.47
CA GLY A 50 6.14 -8.77 12.50
C GLY A 50 5.13 -7.97 13.34
N ASP A 51 5.48 -6.74 13.69
CA ASP A 51 4.59 -5.84 14.43
C ASP A 51 3.41 -5.40 13.56
N ALA A 52 3.65 -5.16 12.26
CA ALA A 52 2.60 -4.82 11.30
C ALA A 52 1.52 -5.91 11.20
N ILE A 53 1.93 -7.18 11.15
CA ILE A 53 1.00 -8.33 11.13
C ILE A 53 0.25 -8.42 12.45
N ASN A 54 0.94 -8.29 13.58
CA ASN A 54 0.31 -8.30 14.90
C ASN A 54 -0.73 -7.18 15.05
N ASP A 55 -0.42 -5.98 14.60
CA ASP A 55 -1.30 -4.83 14.69
C ASP A 55 -2.46 -4.92 13.68
N MET A 56 -2.24 -5.50 12.50
CA MET A 56 -3.31 -5.87 11.57
C MET A 56 -4.31 -6.82 12.23
N LEU A 57 -3.83 -7.89 12.86
CA LEU A 57 -4.67 -8.88 13.53
C LEU A 57 -5.43 -8.28 14.72
N LYS A 58 -4.86 -7.26 15.37
CA LYS A 58 -5.51 -6.48 16.43
C LYS A 58 -6.42 -5.37 15.90
N ASN A 59 -6.59 -5.24 14.59
CA ASN A 59 -7.34 -4.17 13.93
C ASN A 59 -6.87 -2.75 14.35
N LYS A 60 -5.54 -2.60 14.54
CA LYS A 60 -4.88 -1.36 14.97
C LYS A 60 -4.24 -0.58 13.83
N ILE A 61 -4.15 -1.14 12.63
CA ILE A 61 -3.62 -0.45 11.45
C ILE A 61 -4.76 0.06 10.58
N GLY A 62 -4.62 1.29 10.09
CA GLY A 62 -5.55 1.93 9.17
C GLY A 62 -5.10 1.80 7.71
N GLY A 63 -5.97 2.20 6.78
CA GLY A 63 -5.61 2.30 5.37
C GLY A 63 -4.42 3.24 5.18
N LEU A 64 -3.74 3.14 4.03
CA LEU A 64 -2.89 4.24 3.58
C LEU A 64 -3.80 5.44 3.31
N GLU A 65 -4.07 6.26 4.32
CA GLU A 65 -4.53 7.60 4.04
C GLU A 65 -3.49 8.20 3.11
N SER A 66 -3.94 8.64 1.93
CA SER A 66 -3.11 9.48 1.10
C SER A 66 -2.68 10.61 2.02
N CYS A 67 -1.40 10.68 2.39
CA CYS A 67 -0.82 11.92 2.85
C CYS A 67 -1.07 12.91 1.70
N LYS A 68 -2.22 13.58 1.74
CA LYS A 68 -2.33 14.97 1.31
C LYS A 68 -1.14 15.65 1.97
N GLU A 69 -0.55 16.63 1.30
CA GLU A 69 0.69 17.30 1.70
C GLU A 69 1.95 16.65 1.09
N HIS A 70 2.03 16.66 -0.24
CA HIS A 70 3.33 16.73 -0.90
C HIS A 70 3.90 18.15 -0.66
N GLY A 71 4.42 18.37 0.55
CA GLY A 71 5.02 19.63 0.98
C GLY A 71 5.84 19.41 2.25
N ASN A 72 7.16 19.28 2.11
CA ASN A 72 8.14 19.13 3.19
C ASN A 72 8.06 17.87 4.06
N GLY A 73 8.70 16.80 3.58
CA GLY A 73 9.85 16.19 4.26
C GLY A 73 9.86 16.04 5.79
N ASP A 74 8.80 15.50 6.40
CA ASP A 74 8.89 14.93 7.75
C ASP A 74 7.89 13.78 7.89
N CYS A 75 8.39 12.54 7.85
CA CYS A 75 7.70 11.38 8.40
C CYS A 75 8.42 11.05 9.71
N HIS A 76 7.76 11.31 10.83
CA HIS A 76 8.18 10.90 12.17
C HIS A 76 7.59 9.54 12.54
#